data_AF-A0A964RK33-F1
#
_entry.id   AF-A0A964RK33-F1
#
_cell.length_a   1.000
_cell.length_b   1.000
_cell.length_c   1.000
_cell.angle_alpha   90.00
_cell.angle_beta   90.00
_cell.angle_gamma   90.00
#
_symmetry.space_group_name_H-M   'P 1'
#
loop_
_entity.id
_entity.type
_entity.pdbx_description
1 polymer ?
#
loop_
_entity_poly.entity_id
_entity_poly.type
_entity_poly.pdbx_seq_one_letter_code
_entity_poly.pdbx_strand_id
1 'polypeptide(L)'
;MKIFYNTSTGNSLYVAKIIEESFKDCELISISNALKENIKNVNDAVIGFVYPIHCGGVPIVVNNFISKLNINEDAYIFAIGVTGGGGANNSFSQINKLLPHNLKINNYCTIKYISNYTRMSKNPTETRAKSAIKENESVLLDFIESLKKREINSKDFKSIIGDIEYKLWKDYYKNKDKKFNVNDNCIGCSMCKKICPVDNIIIENNKPKWSGNCTDCMACINICPKEAINIGKSTIKKNRYLNPYIKREELL
;
A
#
# COMPACT_ATOMS: atom_id res chain seq x y z
N MET A 1 8.56 -2.42 -18.49
CA MET A 1 8.74 -2.01 -17.07
C MET A 1 7.60 -2.61 -16.30
N LYS A 2 7.86 -3.13 -15.10
CA LYS A 2 6.79 -3.57 -14.19
C LYS A 2 6.77 -2.74 -12.94
N ILE A 3 5.57 -2.34 -12.51
CA ILE A 3 5.35 -1.66 -11.25
C ILE A 3 4.47 -2.53 -10.38
N PHE A 4 5.03 -3.01 -9.28
CA PHE A 4 4.32 -3.73 -8.26
C PHE A 4 3.76 -2.73 -7.24
N TYR A 5 2.44 -2.71 -7.08
CA TYR A 5 1.79 -1.80 -6.16
C TYR A 5 0.99 -2.50 -5.06
N ASN A 6 0.95 -1.89 -3.88
CA ASN A 6 0.02 -2.27 -2.81
C ASN A 6 -0.82 -1.05 -2.44
N THR A 7 -2.12 -1.20 -2.25
CA THR A 7 -3.02 -0.10 -1.92
C THR A 7 -4.19 -0.57 -1.05
N SER A 8 -4.65 0.28 -0.14
CA SER A 8 -5.86 0.01 0.66
C SER A 8 -7.07 0.84 0.22
N THR A 9 -6.82 2.10 -0.15
CA THR A 9 -7.87 3.08 -0.47
C THR A 9 -7.58 3.85 -1.75
N GLY A 10 -6.67 3.35 -2.59
CA GLY A 10 -6.38 3.94 -3.91
C GLY A 10 -5.24 4.96 -3.98
N ASN A 11 -4.69 5.46 -2.87
CA ASN A 11 -3.62 6.46 -2.92
C ASN A 11 -2.36 5.99 -3.69
N SER A 12 -1.89 4.78 -3.40
CA SER A 12 -0.73 4.21 -4.09
C SER A 12 -1.04 3.76 -5.51
N LEU A 13 -2.29 3.32 -5.77
CA LEU A 13 -2.73 2.97 -7.12
C LEU A 13 -2.81 4.21 -8.02
N TYR A 14 -3.31 5.33 -7.51
CA TYR A 14 -3.34 6.59 -8.24
C TYR A 14 -1.93 7.02 -8.68
N VAL A 15 -0.95 6.97 -7.78
CA VAL A 15 0.45 7.24 -8.12
C VAL A 15 0.97 6.26 -9.18
N ALA A 16 0.71 4.96 -9.02
CA ALA A 16 1.17 3.95 -9.98
C ALA A 16 0.57 4.17 -11.38
N LYS A 17 -0.71 4.54 -11.48
CA LYS A 17 -1.39 4.83 -12.76
C LYS A 17 -0.81 6.03 -13.50
N ILE A 18 -0.53 7.12 -12.80
CA ILE A 18 0.10 8.29 -13.45
C ILE A 18 1.47 7.93 -14.02
N ILE A 19 2.22 7.08 -13.30
CA ILE A 19 3.50 6.57 -13.82
C ILE A 19 3.24 5.67 -15.02
N GLU A 20 2.33 4.70 -14.94
CA GLU A 20 1.98 3.83 -16.09
C GLU A 20 1.63 4.64 -17.34
N GLU A 21 0.76 5.65 -17.22
CA GLU A 21 0.34 6.54 -18.31
C GLU A 21 1.52 7.33 -18.93
N SER A 22 2.63 7.48 -18.20
CA SER A 22 3.82 8.21 -18.64
C SER A 22 4.84 7.35 -19.40
N PHE A 23 4.61 6.03 -19.52
CA PHE A 23 5.51 5.08 -20.18
C PHE A 23 4.74 4.13 -21.11
N LYS A 24 5.24 3.93 -22.35
CA LYS A 24 4.56 3.08 -23.35
C LYS A 24 4.43 1.61 -22.96
N ASP A 25 5.48 1.05 -22.34
CA ASP A 25 5.57 -0.37 -21.97
C ASP A 25 5.68 -0.51 -20.44
N CYS A 26 4.63 -0.08 -19.75
CA CYS A 26 4.49 -0.21 -18.30
C CYS A 26 3.32 -1.12 -17.95
N GLU A 27 3.57 -2.11 -17.10
CA GLU A 27 2.56 -3.01 -16.57
C GLU A 27 2.41 -2.79 -15.05
N LEU A 28 1.18 -2.53 -14.59
CA LEU A 28 0.85 -2.47 -13.18
C LEU A 28 0.41 -3.83 -12.64
N ILE A 29 1.06 -4.29 -11.57
CA ILE A 29 0.75 -5.56 -10.92
C ILE A 29 0.42 -5.31 -9.44
N SER A 30 -0.78 -5.69 -9.02
CA SER A 30 -1.14 -5.71 -7.60
C SER A 30 -0.28 -6.73 -6.87
N ILE A 31 0.42 -6.32 -5.82
CA ILE A 31 1.27 -7.21 -5.00
C ILE A 31 0.43 -8.34 -4.38
N SER A 32 -0.83 -8.06 -4.03
CA SER A 32 -1.73 -9.10 -3.50
C SER A 32 -2.01 -10.18 -4.54
N ASN A 33 -2.20 -9.78 -5.81
CA ASN A 33 -2.41 -10.73 -6.90
C ASN A 33 -1.12 -11.47 -7.23
N ALA A 34 0.02 -10.76 -7.29
CA ALA A 34 1.33 -11.36 -7.50
C ALA A 34 1.66 -12.45 -6.47
N LEU A 35 1.29 -12.24 -5.20
CA LEU A 35 1.43 -13.25 -4.15
C LEU A 35 0.51 -14.46 -4.36
N LYS A 36 -0.73 -14.25 -4.79
CA LYS A 36 -1.70 -15.33 -5.07
C LYS A 36 -1.28 -16.16 -6.29
N GLU A 37 -0.77 -15.51 -7.31
CA GLU A 37 -0.22 -16.13 -8.53
C GLU A 37 1.19 -16.68 -8.33
N ASN A 38 1.78 -16.49 -7.14
CA ASN A 38 3.10 -16.97 -6.78
C ASN A 38 4.20 -16.48 -7.75
N ILE A 39 4.10 -15.22 -8.18
CA ILE A 39 5.14 -14.55 -8.97
C ILE A 39 6.41 -14.48 -8.13
N LYS A 40 7.49 -15.08 -8.63
CA LYS A 40 8.81 -15.09 -7.98
C LYS A 40 9.92 -14.53 -8.86
N ASN A 41 9.84 -14.72 -10.17
CA ASN A 41 10.91 -14.28 -11.08
C ASN A 41 10.46 -13.02 -11.83
N VAL A 42 11.25 -11.95 -11.72
CA VAL A 42 10.99 -10.67 -12.41
C VAL A 42 12.24 -10.27 -13.17
N ASN A 43 12.19 -10.42 -14.49
CA ASN A 43 13.34 -10.21 -15.37
C ASN A 43 13.34 -8.84 -16.07
N ASP A 44 12.39 -7.98 -15.73
CA ASP A 44 12.22 -6.66 -16.34
C ASP A 44 13.41 -5.73 -16.06
N ALA A 45 13.83 -4.97 -17.07
CA ALA A 45 14.93 -4.00 -16.95
C ALA A 45 14.62 -2.81 -16.04
N VAL A 46 13.34 -2.59 -15.71
CA VAL A 46 12.88 -1.58 -14.76
C VAL A 46 11.79 -2.16 -13.88
N ILE A 47 11.99 -2.09 -12.57
CA ILE A 47 11.08 -2.62 -11.55
C ILE A 47 10.75 -1.53 -10.55
N GLY A 48 9.47 -1.21 -10.41
CA GLY A 48 8.96 -0.23 -9.46
C GLY A 48 8.22 -0.88 -8.30
N PHE A 49 8.39 -0.34 -7.10
CA PHE A 49 7.56 -0.67 -5.93
C PHE A 49 6.80 0.56 -5.44
N VAL A 50 5.47 0.54 -5.48
CA VAL A 50 4.63 1.67 -5.04
C VAL A 50 3.69 1.24 -3.92
N TYR A 51 3.82 1.81 -2.73
CA TYR A 51 3.14 1.29 -1.54
C TYR A 51 2.81 2.36 -0.49
N PRO A 52 1.81 2.14 0.37
CA PRO A 52 1.55 3.00 1.51
C PRO A 52 2.58 2.78 2.62
N ILE A 53 2.87 3.80 3.41
CA ILE A 53 3.70 3.65 4.61
C ILE A 53 2.89 3.12 5.79
N HIS A 54 3.30 1.99 6.35
CA HIS A 54 2.71 1.38 7.54
C HIS A 54 3.71 1.42 8.69
N CYS A 55 3.40 2.19 9.74
CA CYS A 55 4.27 2.36 10.92
C CYS A 55 5.73 2.73 10.54
N GLY A 56 5.89 3.68 9.61
CA GLY A 56 7.20 4.12 9.12
C GLY A 56 7.91 3.15 8.16
N GLY A 57 7.42 1.91 7.99
CA GLY A 57 7.99 0.88 7.13
C GLY A 57 7.10 0.48 5.95
N VAL A 58 7.52 -0.58 5.25
CA VAL A 58 6.71 -1.21 4.19
C VAL A 58 5.52 -1.97 4.78
N PRO A 59 4.39 -2.13 4.08
CA PRO A 59 3.33 -3.04 4.49
C PRO A 59 3.84 -4.49 4.58
N ILE A 60 3.31 -5.29 5.51
CA ILE A 60 3.70 -6.71 5.68
C ILE A 60 3.59 -7.49 4.36
N VAL A 61 2.56 -7.19 3.56
CA VAL A 61 2.31 -7.80 2.26
C VAL A 61 3.44 -7.48 1.27
N VAL A 62 3.92 -6.23 1.25
CA VAL A 62 5.04 -5.79 0.41
C VAL A 62 6.35 -6.42 0.88
N ASN A 63 6.60 -6.44 2.19
CA ASN A 63 7.76 -7.12 2.78
C ASN A 63 7.82 -8.60 2.35
N ASN A 64 6.70 -9.31 2.48
CA ASN A 64 6.60 -10.74 2.16
C ASN A 64 6.73 -11.03 0.67
N PHE A 65 6.34 -10.09 -0.18
CA PHE A 65 6.49 -10.22 -1.63
C PHE A 65 7.95 -10.04 -2.04
N ILE A 66 8.57 -8.91 -1.67
CA ILE A 66 9.95 -8.61 -2.05
C ILE A 66 10.91 -9.67 -1.51
N SER A 67 10.69 -10.20 -0.29
CA SER A 67 11.53 -11.27 0.29
C SER A 67 11.51 -12.59 -0.48
N LYS A 68 10.64 -12.76 -1.47
CA LYS A 68 10.48 -13.98 -2.27
C LYS A 68 10.84 -13.76 -3.75
N LEU A 69 11.21 -12.55 -4.12
CA LEU A 69 11.52 -12.22 -5.51
C LEU A 69 12.96 -12.58 -5.86
N ASN A 70 13.11 -13.22 -7.01
CA ASN A 70 14.33 -13.28 -7.79
C ASN A 70 14.23 -12.20 -8.86
N ILE A 71 15.14 -11.23 -8.81
CA ILE A 71 15.15 -10.05 -9.67
C ILE A 71 16.37 -10.13 -10.56
N ASN A 72 16.23 -9.70 -11.81
CA ASN A 72 17.34 -9.49 -12.73
C ASN A 72 18.44 -8.61 -12.08
N GLU A 73 19.68 -9.09 -12.10
CA GLU A 73 20.84 -8.44 -11.48
C GLU A 73 21.17 -7.06 -12.08
N ASP A 74 20.71 -6.78 -13.29
CA ASP A 74 20.89 -5.49 -13.98
C ASP A 74 19.64 -4.59 -13.91
N ALA A 75 18.63 -4.97 -13.14
CA ALA A 75 17.38 -4.22 -13.06
C ALA A 75 17.59 -2.83 -12.45
N TYR A 76 17.03 -1.80 -13.10
CA TYR A 76 16.86 -0.49 -12.47
C TYR A 76 15.64 -0.55 -11.53
N ILE A 77 15.87 -0.41 -10.23
CA ILE A 77 14.85 -0.52 -9.20
C ILE A 77 14.49 0.86 -8.66
N PHE A 78 13.20 1.18 -8.61
CA PHE A 78 12.72 2.36 -7.90
C PHE A 78 11.65 2.04 -6.86
N ALA A 79 11.54 2.89 -5.84
CA ALA A 79 10.56 2.72 -4.77
C ALA A 79 9.84 4.03 -4.42
N ILE A 80 8.52 3.99 -4.27
CA ILE A 80 7.69 5.12 -3.87
C ILE A 80 6.91 4.80 -2.62
N GLY A 81 7.23 5.52 -1.55
CA GLY A 81 6.47 5.50 -0.30
C GLY A 81 5.38 6.56 -0.31
N VAL A 82 4.11 6.16 -0.34
CA VAL A 82 2.97 7.07 -0.25
C VAL A 82 2.53 7.18 1.21
N THR A 83 2.54 8.37 1.77
CA THR A 83 2.29 8.57 3.20
C THR A 83 1.25 9.65 3.48
N GLY A 84 0.54 9.47 4.59
CA GLY A 84 -0.32 10.50 5.19
C GLY A 84 0.40 11.45 6.14
N GLY A 85 1.71 11.27 6.34
CA GLY A 85 2.57 12.09 7.21
C GLY A 85 3.95 11.46 7.43
N GLY A 86 4.93 12.23 7.91
CA GLY A 86 6.30 11.73 8.09
C GLY A 86 7.04 11.43 6.79
N GLY A 87 8.13 10.66 6.87
CA GLY A 87 8.95 10.24 5.72
C GLY A 87 8.96 8.71 5.53
N ALA A 88 9.51 8.24 4.40
CA ALA A 88 9.54 6.83 4.02
C ALA A 88 10.94 6.18 4.13
N ASN A 89 11.94 6.87 4.68
CA ASN A 89 13.34 6.42 4.69
C ASN A 89 13.54 5.00 5.27
N ASN A 90 12.85 4.66 6.36
CA ASN A 90 12.95 3.33 6.96
C ASN A 90 12.40 2.25 6.01
N SER A 91 11.30 2.51 5.30
CA SER A 91 10.77 1.58 4.29
C SER A 91 11.76 1.29 3.16
N PHE A 92 12.53 2.29 2.70
CA PHE A 92 13.55 2.08 1.67
C PHE A 92 14.75 1.30 2.21
N SER A 93 15.14 1.52 3.48
CA SER A 93 16.13 0.68 4.16
C SER A 93 15.69 -0.78 4.20
N GLN A 94 14.42 -1.03 4.52
CA GLN A 94 13.85 -2.37 4.53
C GLN A 94 13.89 -3.01 3.14
N ILE A 95 13.50 -2.30 2.07
CA ILE A 95 13.59 -2.84 0.71
C ILE A 95 15.03 -3.20 0.35
N ASN A 96 16.01 -2.32 0.60
CA ASN A 96 17.42 -2.62 0.32
C ASN A 96 17.93 -3.87 1.08
N LYS A 97 17.40 -4.18 2.26
CA LYS A 97 17.74 -5.39 3.02
C LYS A 97 17.05 -6.66 2.49
N LEU A 98 15.91 -6.51 1.80
CA LEU A 98 15.13 -7.61 1.25
C LEU A 98 15.56 -7.98 -0.18
N LEU A 99 16.12 -7.02 -0.92
CA LEU A 99 16.68 -7.26 -2.25
C LEU A 99 17.93 -8.17 -2.17
N PRO A 100 18.26 -8.91 -3.25
CA PRO A 100 19.54 -9.61 -3.37
C PRO A 100 20.73 -8.70 -3.05
N HIS A 101 21.80 -9.25 -2.47
CA HIS A 101 22.90 -8.45 -1.91
C HIS A 101 23.63 -7.53 -2.90
N ASN A 102 23.57 -7.84 -4.20
CA ASN A 102 24.14 -7.03 -5.29
C ASN A 102 23.18 -5.94 -5.80
N LEU A 103 21.92 -5.93 -5.35
CA LEU A 103 20.89 -5.00 -5.79
C LEU A 103 20.51 -4.02 -4.68
N LYS A 104 20.14 -2.80 -5.10
CA LYS A 104 19.58 -1.76 -4.23
C LYS A 104 18.64 -0.88 -5.03
N ILE A 105 17.82 -0.10 -4.34
CA ILE A 105 17.02 0.95 -4.98
C ILE A 105 17.95 1.96 -5.67
N ASN A 106 17.76 2.16 -6.97
CA ASN A 106 18.47 3.17 -7.77
C ASN A 106 17.86 4.56 -7.61
N ASN A 107 16.54 4.66 -7.44
CA ASN A 107 15.84 5.94 -7.28
C ASN A 107 14.59 5.81 -6.41
N TYR A 108 14.22 6.85 -5.66
CA TYR A 108 13.11 6.77 -4.72
C TYR A 108 12.38 8.10 -4.55
N CYS A 109 11.11 8.02 -4.17
CA CYS A 109 10.30 9.20 -3.86
C CYS A 109 9.38 8.96 -2.66
N THR A 110 9.13 10.02 -1.89
CA THR A 110 8.07 10.03 -0.87
C THR A 110 6.97 10.98 -1.31
N ILE A 111 5.76 10.46 -1.52
CA ILE A 111 4.59 11.25 -1.91
C ILE A 111 3.70 11.44 -0.67
N LYS A 112 3.42 12.70 -0.30
CA LYS A 112 2.66 13.03 0.91
C LYS A 112 1.20 13.34 0.60
N TYR A 113 0.37 12.31 0.48
CA TYR A 113 -1.07 12.49 0.41
C TYR A 113 -1.66 12.59 1.82
N ILE A 114 -2.53 11.64 2.19
CA ILE A 114 -3.36 11.72 3.37
C ILE A 114 -3.43 10.39 4.10
N SER A 115 -3.55 10.47 5.42
CA SER A 115 -3.72 9.29 6.26
C SER A 115 -5.16 8.80 6.16
N ASN A 116 -5.31 7.49 6.03
CA ASN A 116 -6.57 6.75 6.02
C ASN A 116 -6.65 5.75 7.19
N TYR A 117 -5.84 5.96 8.23
CA TYR A 117 -5.77 5.08 9.38
C TYR A 117 -6.91 5.36 10.38
N THR A 118 -8.07 4.80 10.07
CA THR A 118 -9.36 5.04 10.77
C THR A 118 -9.34 4.69 12.25
N ARG A 119 -8.36 3.92 12.76
CA ARG A 119 -8.20 3.70 14.20
C ARG A 119 -7.79 4.97 14.94
N MET A 120 -6.81 5.70 14.40
CA MET A 120 -6.21 6.84 15.09
C MET A 120 -7.05 8.11 14.91
N SER A 121 -7.44 8.43 13.68
CA SER A 121 -8.12 9.69 13.36
C SER A 121 -9.39 9.46 12.53
N LYS A 122 -10.14 10.53 12.28
CA LYS A 122 -11.13 10.54 11.20
C LYS A 122 -10.40 10.50 9.86
N ASN A 123 -11.06 9.92 8.87
CA ASN A 123 -10.57 9.98 7.51
C ASN A 123 -10.73 11.41 6.97
N PRO A 124 -9.93 11.80 5.97
CA PRO A 124 -10.00 13.11 5.35
C PRO A 124 -11.30 13.28 4.54
N THR A 125 -11.69 14.53 4.33
CA THR A 125 -12.74 14.87 3.36
C THR A 125 -12.19 14.74 1.93
N GLU A 126 -13.09 14.60 0.95
CA GLU A 126 -12.72 14.56 -0.45
C GLU A 126 -11.95 15.82 -0.88
N THR A 127 -12.39 17.00 -0.45
CA THR A 127 -11.69 18.27 -0.71
C THR A 127 -10.27 18.25 -0.18
N ARG A 128 -10.04 17.75 1.04
CA ARG A 128 -8.69 17.65 1.61
C ARG A 128 -7.83 16.63 0.86
N ALA A 129 -8.43 15.52 0.42
CA ALA A 129 -7.74 14.54 -0.41
C ALA A 129 -7.26 15.15 -1.73
N LYS A 130 -8.14 15.85 -2.45
CA LYS A 130 -7.81 16.52 -3.72
C LYS A 130 -6.73 17.60 -3.53
N SER A 131 -6.82 18.39 -2.44
CA SER A 131 -5.78 19.40 -2.12
C SER A 131 -4.42 18.76 -1.87
N ALA A 132 -4.33 17.69 -1.07
CA ALA A 132 -3.06 17.01 -0.82
C ALA A 132 -2.46 16.37 -2.08
N ILE A 133 -3.30 15.83 -2.97
CA ILE A 133 -2.88 15.30 -4.27
C ILE A 133 -2.28 16.42 -5.13
N LYS A 134 -3.01 17.54 -5.28
CA LYS A 134 -2.56 18.70 -6.05
C LYS A 134 -1.26 19.30 -5.49
N GLU A 135 -1.13 19.41 -4.17
CA GLU A 135 0.06 19.91 -3.48
C GLU A 135 1.33 19.06 -3.74
N ASN A 136 1.17 17.79 -4.13
CA ASN A 136 2.28 16.86 -4.39
C ASN A 136 2.37 16.45 -5.87
N GLU A 137 1.62 17.11 -6.75
CA GLU A 137 1.60 16.79 -8.18
C GLU A 137 2.98 17.00 -8.81
N SER A 138 3.61 18.14 -8.58
CA SER A 138 4.96 18.43 -9.08
C SER A 138 5.99 17.42 -8.61
N VAL A 139 5.92 16.98 -7.34
CA VAL A 139 6.84 15.97 -6.79
C VAL A 139 6.75 14.65 -7.56
N LEU A 140 5.54 14.23 -7.95
CA LEU A 140 5.34 13.03 -8.75
C LEU A 140 5.83 13.22 -10.19
N LEU A 141 5.53 14.37 -10.81
CA LEU A 141 5.95 14.67 -12.18
C LEU A 141 7.48 14.78 -12.30
N ASP A 142 8.14 15.47 -11.37
CA ASP A 142 9.60 15.57 -11.30
C ASP A 142 10.23 14.18 -11.13
N PHE A 143 9.62 13.32 -10.31
CA PHE A 143 10.07 11.95 -10.15
C PHE A 143 9.91 11.14 -11.44
N ILE A 144 8.79 11.27 -12.16
CA ILE A 144 8.57 10.62 -13.46
C ILE A 144 9.64 11.05 -14.46
N GLU A 145 9.99 12.34 -14.52
CA GLU A 145 11.08 12.82 -15.39
C GLU A 145 12.43 12.22 -15.00
N SER A 146 12.72 12.07 -13.70
CA SER A 146 13.93 11.38 -13.24
C SER A 146 13.96 9.90 -13.65
N LEU A 147 12.81 9.22 -13.66
CA LEU A 147 12.69 7.84 -14.12
C LEU A 147 12.92 7.70 -15.63
N LYS A 148 12.40 8.64 -16.44
CA LYS A 148 12.63 8.67 -17.91
C LYS A 148 14.12 8.77 -18.25
N LYS A 149 14.88 9.49 -17.43
CA LYS A 149 16.33 9.66 -17.56
C LYS A 149 17.15 8.55 -16.87
N ARG A 150 16.49 7.61 -16.19
CA ARG A 150 17.13 6.58 -15.32
C ARG A 150 18.12 7.20 -14.33
N GLU A 151 17.77 8.34 -13.75
CA GLU A 151 18.62 9.01 -12.77
C GLU A 151 18.89 8.09 -11.57
N ILE A 152 20.11 8.13 -11.04
CA ILE A 152 20.48 7.39 -9.84
C ILE A 152 20.47 8.37 -8.67
N ASN A 153 19.44 8.28 -7.85
CA ASN A 153 19.33 8.99 -6.58
C ASN A 153 19.09 7.95 -5.50
N SER A 154 20.19 7.32 -5.05
CA SER A 154 20.17 6.33 -3.98
C SER A 154 20.98 6.85 -2.79
N LYS A 155 20.56 6.53 -1.58
CA LYS A 155 21.32 6.82 -0.36
C LYS A 155 21.35 5.60 0.55
N ASP A 156 22.32 5.56 1.45
CA ASP A 156 22.34 4.56 2.51
C ASP A 156 21.30 4.90 3.57
N PHE A 157 20.11 4.32 3.43
CA PHE A 157 19.05 4.44 4.43
C PHE A 157 19.43 3.65 5.68
N LYS A 158 19.67 4.33 6.80
CA LYS A 158 19.90 3.68 8.11
C LYS A 158 18.79 4.07 9.08
N SER A 159 18.13 3.09 9.70
CA SER A 159 17.10 3.34 10.72
C SER A 159 16.97 2.20 11.73
N ILE A 160 17.90 2.13 12.69
CA ILE A 160 17.90 1.08 13.73
C ILE A 160 16.64 1.19 14.62
N ILE A 161 16.30 2.40 15.06
CA ILE A 161 15.11 2.65 15.90
C ILE A 161 13.83 2.29 15.13
N GLY A 162 13.73 2.71 13.86
CA GLY A 162 12.58 2.41 13.01
C GLY A 162 12.40 0.92 12.74
N ASP A 163 13.48 0.16 12.60
CA ASP A 163 13.43 -1.29 12.47
C ASP A 163 12.87 -1.97 13.73
N ILE A 164 13.29 -1.52 14.92
CA ILE A 164 12.80 -2.05 16.20
C ILE A 164 11.32 -1.72 16.37
N GLU A 165 10.90 -0.48 16.14
CA GLU A 165 9.49 -0.06 16.19
C GLU A 165 8.63 -0.87 15.21
N TYR A 166 9.12 -1.03 13.98
CA TYR A 166 8.42 -1.82 12.96
C TYR A 166 8.31 -3.29 13.36
N LYS A 167 9.37 -3.87 13.92
CA LYS A 167 9.35 -5.26 14.40
C LYS A 167 8.36 -5.45 15.55
N LEU A 168 8.32 -4.54 16.52
CA LEU A 168 7.34 -4.59 17.62
C LEU A 168 5.91 -4.44 17.11
N TRP A 169 5.67 -3.50 16.20
CA TRP A 169 4.38 -3.34 15.54
C TRP A 169 3.99 -4.59 14.77
N LYS A 170 4.94 -5.15 14.00
CA LYS A 170 4.78 -6.38 13.24
C LYS A 170 4.48 -7.53 14.17
N ASP A 171 5.19 -7.78 15.26
CA ASP A 171 4.96 -8.93 16.14
C ASP A 171 3.63 -8.82 16.92
N TYR A 172 3.16 -7.60 17.17
CA TYR A 172 1.84 -7.31 17.75
C TYR A 172 0.69 -7.34 16.72
N TYR A 173 0.94 -7.72 15.46
CA TYR A 173 -0.08 -7.80 14.39
C TYR A 173 -1.17 -8.85 14.60
N LYS A 174 -0.92 -9.89 15.40
CA LYS A 174 -1.90 -10.96 15.61
C LYS A 174 -3.14 -10.39 16.28
N ASN A 175 -4.33 -10.76 15.77
CA ASN A 175 -5.62 -10.43 16.37
C ASN A 175 -6.01 -8.94 16.36
N LYS A 176 -5.45 -8.11 15.46
CA LYS A 176 -5.89 -6.70 15.29
C LYS A 176 -7.37 -6.59 14.94
N ASP A 177 -7.92 -7.63 14.33
CA ASP A 177 -9.32 -7.76 13.95
C ASP A 177 -10.28 -8.15 15.08
N LYS A 178 -9.82 -8.45 16.31
CA LYS A 178 -10.70 -8.83 17.44
C LYS A 178 -11.87 -7.89 17.72
N LYS A 179 -11.71 -6.59 17.43
CA LYS A 179 -12.75 -5.58 17.63
C LYS A 179 -13.57 -5.29 16.37
N PHE A 180 -13.26 -5.92 15.24
CA PHE A 180 -14.05 -5.73 14.02
C PHE A 180 -15.45 -6.28 14.23
N ASN A 181 -16.43 -5.52 13.75
CA ASN A 181 -17.83 -5.90 13.78
C ASN A 181 -18.51 -5.39 12.52
N VAL A 182 -19.68 -5.94 12.24
CA VAL A 182 -20.51 -5.60 11.09
C VAL A 182 -21.93 -5.35 11.58
N ASN A 183 -22.52 -4.22 11.18
CA ASN A 183 -23.91 -3.88 11.49
C ASN A 183 -24.87 -4.37 10.39
N ASP A 184 -26.16 -4.10 10.57
CA ASP A 184 -27.22 -4.59 9.67
C ASP A 184 -27.33 -3.84 8.34
N ASN A 185 -26.53 -2.79 8.12
CA ASN A 185 -26.42 -2.16 6.79
C ASN A 185 -25.64 -3.05 5.80
N CYS A 186 -25.07 -4.17 6.26
CA CYS A 186 -24.32 -5.07 5.39
C CYS A 186 -25.24 -5.76 4.37
N ILE A 187 -24.91 -5.59 3.09
CA ILE A 187 -25.66 -6.15 1.96
C ILE A 187 -25.02 -7.42 1.36
N GLY A 188 -24.09 -8.08 2.05
CA GLY A 188 -23.46 -9.32 1.58
C GLY A 188 -22.58 -9.22 0.32
N CYS A 189 -22.26 -8.02 -0.17
CA CYS A 189 -21.53 -7.81 -1.44
C CYS A 189 -20.09 -8.39 -1.49
N SER A 190 -19.53 -8.85 -0.37
CA SER A 190 -18.22 -9.50 -0.28
C SER A 190 -17.00 -8.68 -0.75
N MET A 191 -17.14 -7.37 -1.02
CA MET A 191 -16.02 -6.49 -1.40
C MET A 191 -14.90 -6.46 -0.35
N CYS A 192 -15.27 -6.55 0.93
CA CYS A 192 -14.30 -6.63 2.02
C CYS A 192 -13.40 -7.88 1.96
N LYS A 193 -13.93 -9.02 1.51
CA LYS A 193 -13.17 -10.25 1.27
C LYS A 193 -12.24 -10.08 0.06
N LYS A 194 -12.76 -9.56 -1.06
CA LYS A 194 -11.99 -9.36 -2.31
C LYS A 194 -10.78 -8.45 -2.11
N ILE A 195 -10.97 -7.30 -1.46
CA ILE A 195 -9.87 -6.34 -1.22
C ILE A 195 -8.86 -6.81 -0.15
N CYS A 196 -9.13 -7.89 0.58
CA CYS A 196 -8.26 -8.30 1.67
C CYS A 196 -6.94 -8.85 1.11
N PRO A 197 -5.78 -8.21 1.35
CA PRO A 197 -4.52 -8.62 0.71
C PRO A 197 -3.91 -9.88 1.32
N VAL A 198 -4.52 -10.42 2.37
CA VAL A 198 -4.06 -11.58 3.15
C VAL A 198 -5.17 -12.61 3.37
N ASP A 199 -6.27 -12.52 2.60
CA ASP A 199 -7.40 -13.45 2.64
C ASP A 199 -7.95 -13.73 4.06
N ASN A 200 -7.89 -12.72 4.94
CA ASN A 200 -8.27 -12.86 6.35
C ASN A 200 -9.79 -12.93 6.58
N ILE A 201 -10.60 -12.65 5.56
CA ILE A 201 -12.05 -12.50 5.69
C ILE A 201 -12.75 -13.66 4.97
N ILE A 202 -13.53 -14.43 5.73
CA ILE A 202 -14.48 -15.40 5.21
C ILE A 202 -15.89 -14.81 5.26
N ILE A 203 -16.80 -15.33 4.44
CA ILE A 203 -18.21 -14.93 4.43
C ILE A 203 -19.01 -16.07 5.03
N GLU A 204 -19.65 -15.81 6.17
CA GLU A 204 -20.57 -16.74 6.85
C GLU A 204 -21.93 -16.05 6.99
N ASN A 205 -23.01 -16.73 6.63
CA ASN A 205 -24.38 -16.18 6.71
C ASN A 205 -24.50 -14.77 6.06
N ASN A 206 -23.92 -14.59 4.87
CA ASN A 206 -23.85 -13.32 4.14
C ASN A 206 -23.16 -12.15 4.86
N LYS A 207 -22.41 -12.40 5.95
CA LYS A 207 -21.67 -11.40 6.71
C LYS A 207 -20.17 -11.75 6.77
N PRO A 208 -19.27 -10.75 6.79
CA PRO A 208 -17.84 -10.99 6.92
C PRO A 208 -17.46 -11.43 8.34
N LYS A 209 -16.54 -12.38 8.43
CA LYS A 209 -15.89 -12.82 9.65
C LYS A 209 -14.38 -12.83 9.44
N TRP A 210 -13.65 -12.32 10.42
CA TRP A 210 -12.20 -12.16 10.36
C TRP A 210 -11.49 -13.33 11.06
N SER A 211 -10.37 -13.76 10.49
CA SER A 211 -9.69 -15.02 10.85
C SER A 211 -8.42 -14.84 11.69
N GLY A 212 -8.15 -13.63 12.21
CA GLY A 212 -7.02 -13.36 13.12
C GLY A 212 -5.72 -12.91 12.45
N ASN A 213 -5.65 -12.91 11.13
CA ASN A 213 -4.48 -12.61 10.30
C ASN A 213 -4.48 -11.19 9.71
N CYS A 214 -5.27 -10.28 10.28
CA CYS A 214 -5.39 -8.91 9.80
C CYS A 214 -4.05 -8.12 9.87
N THR A 215 -3.66 -7.47 8.78
CA THR A 215 -2.46 -6.61 8.69
C THR A 215 -2.73 -5.13 9.00
N ASP A 216 -3.93 -4.82 9.50
CA ASP A 216 -4.35 -3.47 9.92
C ASP A 216 -4.33 -2.41 8.81
N CYS A 217 -4.47 -2.82 7.54
CA CYS A 217 -4.38 -1.93 6.37
C CYS A 217 -5.60 -1.01 6.15
N MET A 218 -6.68 -1.20 6.92
CA MET A 218 -7.95 -0.46 6.83
C MET A 218 -8.71 -0.57 5.49
N ALA A 219 -8.34 -1.48 4.58
CA ALA A 219 -9.01 -1.60 3.28
C ALA A 219 -10.49 -2.01 3.40
N CYS A 220 -10.81 -3.06 4.18
CA CYS A 220 -12.17 -3.58 4.29
C CYS A 220 -13.17 -2.60 4.92
N ILE A 221 -12.76 -1.80 5.90
CA ILE A 221 -13.62 -0.77 6.51
C ILE A 221 -13.92 0.37 5.53
N ASN A 222 -12.92 0.78 4.74
CA ASN A 222 -13.03 1.89 3.80
C ASN A 222 -13.75 1.52 2.49
N ILE A 223 -13.61 0.28 2.01
CA ILE A 223 -14.25 -0.15 0.76
C ILE A 223 -15.76 -0.34 0.88
N CYS A 224 -16.27 -0.58 2.10
CA CYS A 224 -17.65 -0.98 2.32
C CYS A 224 -18.64 0.11 1.86
N PRO A 225 -19.48 -0.14 0.83
CA PRO A 225 -20.37 0.88 0.26
C PRO A 225 -21.51 1.30 1.19
N LYS A 226 -21.78 0.49 2.23
CA LYS A 226 -22.83 0.74 3.23
C LYS A 226 -22.26 1.08 4.61
N GLU A 227 -20.95 1.32 4.68
CA GLU A 227 -20.20 1.66 5.89
C GLU A 227 -20.41 0.67 7.06
N ALA A 228 -20.80 -0.56 6.74
CA ALA A 228 -21.31 -1.53 7.71
C ALA A 228 -20.23 -2.11 8.63
N ILE A 229 -18.96 -2.09 8.19
CA ILE A 229 -17.82 -2.61 8.95
C ILE A 229 -17.29 -1.54 9.89
N ASN A 230 -17.08 -1.89 11.15
CA ASN A 230 -16.56 -1.01 12.20
C ASN A 230 -15.51 -1.71 13.06
N ILE A 231 -14.76 -0.92 13.84
CA ILE A 231 -13.80 -1.39 14.85
C ILE A 231 -14.31 -0.91 16.21
N GLY A 232 -14.98 -1.80 16.93
CA GLY A 232 -15.73 -1.48 18.14
C GLY A 232 -16.70 -0.32 17.90
N LYS A 233 -16.89 0.51 18.93
CA LYS A 233 -17.70 1.72 18.86
C LYS A 233 -16.95 2.94 18.31
N SER A 234 -15.61 2.89 18.22
CA SER A 234 -14.78 4.08 17.95
C SER A 234 -14.80 4.55 16.50
N THR A 235 -15.23 3.72 15.55
CA THR A 235 -15.26 4.05 14.12
C THR A 235 -16.66 4.29 13.55
N ILE A 236 -17.72 4.12 14.36
CA ILE A 236 -19.12 4.22 13.90
C ILE A 236 -19.42 5.61 13.31
N LYS A 237 -18.87 6.66 13.92
CA LYS A 237 -19.07 8.06 13.48
C LYS A 237 -17.94 8.59 12.59
N LYS A 238 -17.05 7.72 12.11
CA LYS A 238 -15.92 8.11 11.24
C LYS A 238 -16.29 7.86 9.78
N ASN A 239 -16.06 8.84 8.92
CA ASN A 239 -16.25 8.71 7.48
C ASN A 239 -15.35 7.63 6.87
N ARG A 240 -15.74 7.10 5.71
CA ARG A 240 -14.89 6.22 4.88
C ARG A 240 -14.12 7.05 3.86
N TYR A 241 -13.02 6.50 3.37
CA TYR A 241 -12.17 7.18 2.41
C TYR A 241 -11.71 6.22 1.31
N LEU A 242 -11.94 6.64 0.07
CA LEU A 242 -11.29 6.15 -1.14
C LEU A 242 -10.68 7.36 -1.85
N ASN A 243 -9.58 7.14 -2.57
CA ASN A 243 -8.97 8.18 -3.38
C ASN A 243 -10.00 8.69 -4.41
N PRO A 244 -10.17 10.02 -4.54
CA PRO A 244 -11.23 10.61 -5.36
C PRO A 244 -11.14 10.32 -6.86
N TYR A 245 -9.98 9.86 -7.34
CA TYR A 245 -9.73 9.57 -8.74
C TYR A 245 -9.66 8.06 -9.03
N ILE A 246 -9.90 7.22 -8.03
CA ILE A 246 -9.89 5.77 -8.17
C ILE A 246 -11.30 5.23 -7.91
N LYS A 247 -11.85 4.53 -8.89
CA LYS A 247 -13.14 3.86 -8.76
C LYS A 247 -13.02 2.67 -7.82
N ARG A 248 -14.12 2.30 -7.17
CA ARG A 248 -14.14 1.21 -6.19
C ARG A 248 -13.74 -0.12 -6.84
N GLU A 249 -14.15 -0.34 -8.08
CA GLU A 249 -13.93 -1.55 -8.85
C GLU A 249 -12.44 -1.76 -9.17
N GLU A 250 -11.67 -0.67 -9.29
CA GLU A 250 -10.22 -0.72 -9.53
C GLU A 250 -9.42 -1.20 -8.30
N LEU A 251 -10.08 -1.35 -7.14
CA LEU A 251 -9.46 -1.84 -5.90
C LEU A 251 -9.77 -3.31 -5.59
N LEU A 252 -10.59 -3.97 -6.42
CA LEU A 252 -11.13 -5.31 -6.15
C LEU A 252 -10.45 -6.42 -6.95
#